data_AF-A0A559LZP7-F1
#
_entry.id   AF-A0A559LZP7-F1
#
_cell.length_a   1.000
_cell.length_b   1.000
_cell.length_c   1.000
_cell.angle_alpha   90.00
_cell.angle_beta   90.00
_cell.angle_gamma   90.00
#
_symmetry.space_group_name_H-M   'P 1'
#
loop_
_entity.id
_entity.type
_entity.pdbx_description
1 polymer ?
#
loop_
_entity_poly.entity_id
_entity_poly.type
_entity_poly.pdbx_seq_one_letter_code
_entity_poly.pdbx_strand_id
1 'polypeptide(L)'
;MDRWRKLHGRRLDHEEKTRKKAAREGHKASEDAQKLTGLRAKLYQKKRHHEKIQMKKQIKAHEERNVKSSAPAEPSSTPVPRNVQSGEDGQEDGYERFIRPMGLRYKKANVTHPELGVTVQLPIISVKKNPQNPMYTQLGVLTKGTIIEVNVSELGLVTAGGKVVWGRWAQITNNCENDGCVNCVLLV
;
A
#
# COMPACT_ATOMS: atom_id res chain seq x y z
N MET A 1 -1.70 -37.64 14.68
CA MET A 1 -0.36 -37.54 15.28
C MET A 1 -0.40 -37.38 16.80
N ASP A 2 -1.20 -36.47 17.37
CA ASP A 2 -1.22 -36.27 18.83
C ASP A 2 -1.76 -37.44 19.64
N ARG A 3 -2.75 -38.19 19.11
CA ARG A 3 -3.25 -39.41 19.76
C ARG A 3 -2.16 -40.48 19.90
N TRP A 4 -1.32 -40.65 18.87
CA TRP A 4 -0.22 -41.61 18.88
C TRP A 4 0.89 -41.23 19.85
N ARG A 5 1.24 -39.93 19.93
CA ARG A 5 2.21 -39.42 20.93
C ARG A 5 1.73 -39.60 22.37
N LYS A 6 0.42 -39.51 22.62
CA LYS A 6 -0.17 -39.75 23.95
C LYS A 6 -0.15 -41.25 24.32
N LEU A 7 -0.30 -42.14 23.33
CA LEU A 7 -0.35 -43.59 23.55
C LEU A 7 1.05 -44.24 23.60
N HIS A 8 1.98 -43.78 22.76
CA HIS A 8 3.30 -44.41 22.57
C HIS A 8 4.47 -43.48 22.94
N GLY A 9 4.17 -42.27 23.41
CA GLY A 9 5.18 -41.29 23.80
C GLY A 9 5.93 -40.66 22.63
N ARG A 10 7.05 -40.01 22.94
CA ARG A 10 8.04 -39.57 21.96
C ARG A 10 9.25 -40.49 22.00
N ARG A 11 10.09 -40.38 20.98
CA ARG A 11 11.41 -41.02 20.94
C ARG A 11 12.20 -40.68 22.21
N LEU A 12 12.84 -41.66 22.82
CA LEU A 12 13.54 -41.51 24.11
C LEU A 12 14.61 -40.41 24.10
N ASP A 13 15.23 -40.15 22.95
CA ASP A 13 16.27 -39.14 22.74
C ASP A 13 15.72 -37.76 22.31
N HIS A 14 14.40 -37.59 22.22
CA HIS A 14 13.77 -36.38 21.68
C HIS A 14 14.08 -35.14 22.53
N GLU A 15 13.99 -35.26 23.85
CA GLU A 15 14.23 -34.15 24.78
C GLU A 15 15.70 -33.73 24.78
N GLU A 16 16.61 -34.71 24.76
CA GLU A 16 18.03 -34.41 24.63
C GLU A 16 18.36 -33.72 23.30
N LYS A 17 17.81 -34.22 22.18
CA LYS A 17 18.04 -33.64 20.85
C LYS A 17 17.49 -32.23 20.75
N THR A 18 16.30 -31.97 21.29
CA THR A 18 15.69 -30.63 21.28
C THR A 18 16.48 -29.66 22.16
N ARG A 19 16.89 -30.06 23.36
CA ARG A 19 17.78 -29.28 24.24
C ARG A 19 19.10 -28.94 23.55
N LYS A 20 19.78 -29.94 22.98
CA LYS A 20 21.05 -29.75 22.24
C LYS A 20 20.87 -28.90 20.97
N LYS A 21 19.70 -28.88 20.36
CA LYS A 21 19.40 -28.04 19.19
C LYS A 21 19.22 -26.57 19.61
N ALA A 22 18.44 -26.30 20.65
CA ALA A 22 18.26 -24.95 21.19
C ALA A 22 19.60 -24.36 21.68
N ALA A 23 20.42 -25.15 22.38
CA ALA A 23 21.73 -24.71 22.83
C ALA A 23 22.68 -24.33 21.68
N ARG A 24 22.62 -25.04 20.54
CA ARG A 24 23.45 -24.76 19.36
C ARG A 24 22.92 -23.62 18.49
N GLU A 25 21.68 -23.20 18.69
CA GLU A 25 21.02 -22.21 17.83
C GLU A 25 21.73 -20.85 17.85
N GLY A 26 22.21 -20.40 19.01
CA GLY A 26 22.99 -19.16 19.12
C GLY A 26 24.31 -19.20 18.34
N HIS A 27 25.07 -20.29 18.45
CA HIS A 27 26.31 -20.47 17.70
C HIS A 27 26.05 -20.55 16.20
N LYS A 28 25.03 -21.33 15.80
CA LYS A 28 24.64 -21.45 14.41
C LYS A 28 24.19 -20.11 13.82
N ALA A 29 23.45 -19.31 14.58
CA ALA A 29 23.03 -17.98 14.14
C ALA A 29 24.21 -17.02 13.93
N SER A 30 25.25 -17.10 14.77
CA SER A 30 26.49 -16.34 14.58
C SER A 30 27.29 -16.83 13.37
N GLU A 31 27.38 -18.15 13.19
CA GLU A 31 28.04 -18.78 12.06
C GLU A 31 27.38 -18.40 10.73
N ASP A 32 26.04 -18.53 10.66
CA ASP A 32 25.25 -18.15 9.49
C ASP A 32 25.41 -16.65 9.19
N ALA A 33 25.54 -15.79 10.21
CA ALA A 33 25.76 -14.35 10.00
C ALA A 33 27.11 -14.04 9.32
N GLN A 34 28.15 -14.81 9.64
CA GLN A 34 29.51 -14.59 9.14
C GLN A 34 29.76 -15.29 7.81
N LYS A 35 29.19 -16.49 7.62
CA LYS A 35 29.49 -17.36 6.47
C LYS A 35 28.51 -17.22 5.32
N LEU A 36 27.28 -16.77 5.55
CA LEU A 36 26.33 -16.55 4.44
C LEU A 36 26.83 -15.41 3.56
N THR A 37 26.78 -15.62 2.25
CA THR A 37 27.16 -14.63 1.23
C THR A 37 26.00 -14.31 0.29
N GLY A 38 26.13 -13.22 -0.47
CA GLY A 38 25.16 -12.83 -1.50
C GLY A 38 23.75 -12.52 -0.96
N LEU A 39 22.72 -12.92 -1.72
CA LEU A 39 21.32 -12.67 -1.37
C LEU A 39 20.89 -13.35 -0.06
N ARG A 40 21.46 -14.51 0.26
CA ARG A 40 21.14 -15.25 1.47
C ARG A 40 21.57 -14.47 2.72
N ALA A 41 22.73 -13.83 2.69
CA ALA A 41 23.20 -12.95 3.76
C ALA A 41 22.26 -11.75 3.96
N LYS A 42 21.86 -11.11 2.85
CA LYS A 42 20.95 -9.95 2.88
C LYS A 42 19.57 -10.31 3.47
N LEU A 43 19.00 -11.44 3.08
CA LEU A 43 17.74 -11.94 3.62
C LEU A 43 17.85 -12.30 5.10
N TYR A 44 18.95 -12.94 5.49
CA TYR A 44 19.21 -13.29 6.89
C TYR A 44 19.28 -12.05 7.78
N GLN A 45 20.03 -11.02 7.38
CA GLN A 45 20.11 -9.75 8.11
C GLN A 45 18.76 -9.03 8.18
N LYS A 46 18.00 -9.00 7.07
CA LYS A 46 16.66 -8.40 7.04
C LYS A 46 15.71 -9.10 8.03
N LYS A 47 15.74 -10.43 8.08
CA LYS A 47 14.96 -11.23 9.04
C LYS A 47 15.37 -10.91 10.48
N ARG A 48 16.67 -10.91 10.79
CA ARG A 48 17.20 -10.58 12.14
C ARG A 48 16.84 -9.17 12.58
N HIS A 49 16.88 -8.19 11.68
CA HIS A 49 16.48 -6.81 11.96
C HIS A 49 14.99 -6.73 12.31
N HIS A 50 14.13 -7.41 11.57
CA HIS A 50 12.69 -7.47 11.84
C HIS A 50 12.38 -8.13 13.19
N GLU A 51 12.99 -9.29 13.47
CA GLU A 51 12.86 -10.00 14.76
C GLU A 51 13.29 -9.11 15.94
N LYS A 52 14.42 -8.39 15.82
CA LYS A 52 14.89 -7.45 16.85
C LYS A 52 13.88 -6.33 17.09
N ILE A 53 13.32 -5.75 16.04
CA ILE A 53 12.30 -4.69 16.16
C ILE A 53 11.05 -5.25 16.85
N GLN A 54 10.57 -6.43 16.43
CA GLN A 54 9.39 -7.07 17.01
C GLN A 54 9.59 -7.35 18.51
N MET A 55 10.73 -7.93 18.90
CA MET A 55 11.05 -8.19 20.30
C MET A 55 11.16 -6.90 21.12
N LYS A 56 11.81 -5.86 20.58
CA LYS A 56 11.88 -4.54 21.23
C LYS A 56 10.49 -3.92 21.44
N LYS A 57 9.60 -4.00 20.44
CA LYS A 57 8.21 -3.54 20.55
C LYS A 57 7.44 -4.33 21.60
N GLN A 58 7.63 -5.65 21.68
CA GLN A 58 6.98 -6.50 22.68
C GLN A 58 7.45 -6.21 24.10
N ILE A 59 8.77 -6.06 24.30
CA ILE A 59 9.34 -5.68 25.60
C ILE A 59 8.81 -4.31 26.02
N LYS A 60 8.88 -3.31 25.13
CA LYS A 60 8.37 -1.96 25.39
C LYS A 60 6.88 -1.97 25.74
N ALA A 61 6.05 -2.71 25.01
CA ALA A 61 4.63 -2.85 25.32
C ALA A 61 4.36 -3.55 26.66
N HIS A 62 5.21 -4.51 27.06
CA HIS A 62 5.11 -5.17 28.36
C HIS A 62 5.56 -4.25 29.51
N GLU A 63 6.64 -3.48 29.32
CA GLU A 63 7.10 -2.45 30.25
C GLU A 63 6.05 -1.35 30.44
N GLU A 64 5.48 -0.83 29.34
CA GLU A 64 4.42 0.17 29.35
C GLU A 64 3.12 -0.34 29.98
N ARG A 65 2.78 -1.63 29.84
CA ARG A 65 1.63 -2.25 30.52
C ARG A 65 1.85 -2.37 32.03
N ASN A 66 3.09 -2.60 32.47
CA ASN A 66 3.43 -2.68 33.88
C ASN A 66 3.42 -1.31 34.57
N VAL A 67 3.55 -0.22 33.80
CA VAL A 67 3.32 1.14 34.28
C VAL A 67 1.83 1.44 34.11
N LYS A 68 1.09 1.47 35.23
CA LYS A 68 -0.37 1.68 35.23
C LYS A 68 -0.71 3.08 34.72
N SER A 69 -1.01 3.23 33.44
CA SER A 69 -1.64 4.43 32.89
C SER A 69 -3.16 4.37 33.10
N SER A 70 -3.74 5.52 33.46
CA SER A 70 -5.17 5.73 33.57
C SER A 70 -5.87 5.52 32.22
N ALA A 71 -7.12 5.06 32.29
CA ALA A 71 -7.94 4.47 31.22
C ALA A 71 -7.87 5.15 29.83
N PRO A 72 -7.94 4.38 28.73
CA PRO A 72 -8.18 4.94 27.41
C PRO A 72 -9.64 5.44 27.30
N ALA A 73 -9.80 6.62 26.68
CA ALA A 73 -11.10 7.18 26.33
C ALA A 73 -11.84 6.30 25.30
N GLU A 74 -13.16 6.25 25.49
CA GLU A 74 -14.20 5.55 24.73
C GLU A 74 -13.97 5.48 23.20
N PRO A 75 -14.14 4.31 22.55
CA PRO A 75 -14.19 4.22 21.09
C PRO A 75 -15.57 4.66 20.55
N SER A 76 -15.61 5.76 19.80
CA SER A 76 -16.81 6.22 19.08
C SER A 76 -17.24 5.20 18.02
N SER A 77 -18.44 4.64 18.19
CA SER A 77 -19.08 3.69 17.27
C SER A 77 -19.80 4.44 16.14
N THR A 78 -19.35 4.28 14.90
CA THR A 78 -20.11 4.66 13.70
C THR A 78 -20.26 3.43 12.78
N PRO A 79 -21.46 2.87 12.63
CA PRO A 79 -21.71 1.77 11.71
C PRO A 79 -22.02 2.30 10.30
N VAL A 80 -21.37 1.76 9.27
CA VAL A 80 -21.63 2.10 7.86
C VAL A 80 -22.48 1.01 7.20
N PRO A 81 -23.59 1.35 6.52
CA PRO A 81 -24.37 0.38 5.74
C PRO A 81 -23.75 0.08 4.37
N ARG A 82 -24.03 -1.12 3.87
CA ARG A 82 -23.60 -1.71 2.59
C ARG A 82 -24.79 -1.74 1.62
N ASN A 83 -24.59 -1.43 0.33
CA ASN A 83 -25.32 -1.89 -0.88
C ASN A 83 -24.80 -1.12 -2.13
N VAL A 84 -24.90 -1.50 -3.42
CA VAL A 84 -24.97 -2.73 -4.24
C VAL A 84 -24.65 -2.27 -5.70
N GLN A 85 -23.96 -3.13 -6.47
CA GLN A 85 -23.73 -3.21 -7.93
C GLN A 85 -23.65 -1.97 -8.87
N SER A 86 -22.56 -2.01 -9.65
CA SER A 86 -22.18 -1.24 -10.83
C SER A 86 -23.11 -1.42 -12.04
N GLY A 87 -23.44 -0.32 -12.72
CA GLY A 87 -23.89 -0.30 -14.11
C GLY A 87 -22.78 0.25 -15.02
N GLU A 88 -22.48 -0.47 -16.10
CA GLU A 88 -21.58 -0.07 -17.17
C GLU A 88 -22.42 0.51 -18.32
N ASP A 89 -22.11 1.72 -18.77
CA ASP A 89 -22.58 2.24 -20.06
C ASP A 89 -21.35 2.63 -20.90
N GLY A 90 -21.21 1.98 -22.05
CA GLY A 90 -20.23 2.30 -23.09
C GLY A 90 -20.90 3.00 -24.26
N GLN A 91 -20.26 4.04 -24.80
CA GLN A 91 -20.64 4.64 -26.08
C GLN A 91 -19.39 5.00 -26.90
N GLU A 92 -19.60 5.00 -28.21
CA GLU A 92 -18.69 4.57 -29.29
C GLU A 92 -17.55 5.52 -29.67
N ASP A 93 -16.51 4.93 -30.27
CA ASP A 93 -15.26 5.55 -30.69
C ASP A 93 -15.38 6.31 -32.02
N GLY A 94 -15.08 7.61 -32.00
CA GLY A 94 -14.77 8.40 -33.18
C GLY A 94 -13.31 8.22 -33.61
N TYR A 95 -13.08 8.08 -34.92
CA TYR A 95 -11.78 7.85 -35.54
C TYR A 95 -10.73 8.93 -35.17
N GLU A 96 -9.76 8.59 -34.31
CA GLU A 96 -8.57 9.42 -34.05
C GLU A 96 -7.46 9.15 -35.08
N ARG A 97 -6.98 10.22 -35.72
CA ARG A 97 -5.95 10.22 -36.78
C ARG A 97 -4.51 10.01 -36.28
N PHE A 98 -4.33 9.75 -34.98
CA PHE A 98 -3.05 9.51 -34.31
C PHE A 98 -3.12 8.22 -33.49
N ILE A 99 -2.29 7.24 -33.84
CA ILE A 99 -2.26 5.95 -33.13
C ILE A 99 -1.54 6.12 -31.81
N ARG A 100 -2.28 6.01 -30.71
CA ARG A 100 -1.71 5.79 -29.38
C ARG A 100 -1.74 4.28 -29.10
N PRO A 101 -0.63 3.63 -28.74
CA PRO A 101 -0.65 2.20 -28.39
C PRO A 101 -1.63 1.97 -27.23
N MET A 102 -2.56 1.02 -27.39
CA MET A 102 -3.69 0.80 -26.48
C MET A 102 -3.27 0.45 -25.04
N GLY A 103 -2.08 -0.15 -24.86
CA GLY A 103 -1.59 -0.66 -23.57
C GLY A 103 -1.24 0.39 -22.52
N LEU A 104 -1.21 1.69 -22.86
CA LEU A 104 -0.82 2.78 -21.96
C LEU A 104 -1.92 3.85 -21.81
N ARG A 105 -3.16 3.57 -22.25
CA ARG A 105 -4.30 4.49 -22.15
C ARG A 105 -5.01 4.33 -20.79
N TYR A 106 -4.61 5.11 -19.81
CA TYR A 106 -5.30 5.17 -18.51
C TYR A 106 -6.57 6.01 -18.60
N LYS A 107 -7.69 5.46 -18.12
CA LYS A 107 -8.97 6.18 -17.95
C LYS A 107 -9.21 6.64 -16.50
N LYS A 108 -8.48 6.04 -15.55
CA LYS A 108 -8.62 6.28 -14.11
C LYS A 108 -7.24 6.52 -13.48
N ALA A 109 -7.21 7.29 -12.40
CA ALA A 109 -6.02 7.56 -11.61
C ALA A 109 -6.30 7.30 -10.12
N ASN A 110 -5.29 6.87 -9.39
CA ASN A 110 -5.32 6.78 -7.93
C ASN A 110 -5.01 8.18 -7.38
N VAL A 111 -6.03 8.85 -6.85
CA VAL A 111 -5.94 10.23 -6.39
C VAL A 111 -5.93 10.26 -4.87
N THR A 112 -4.91 10.88 -4.28
CA THR A 112 -4.78 11.06 -2.83
C THR A 112 -5.24 12.46 -2.44
N HIS A 113 -6.14 12.57 -1.45
CA HIS A 113 -6.51 13.84 -0.83
C HIS A 113 -5.59 14.12 0.37
N PRO A 114 -4.73 15.17 0.35
CA PRO A 114 -3.76 15.43 1.42
C PRO A 114 -4.39 15.60 2.80
N GLU A 115 -5.52 16.30 2.91
CA GLU A 115 -6.14 16.61 4.20
C GLU A 115 -6.89 15.41 4.83
N LEU A 116 -7.56 14.59 4.01
CA LEU A 116 -8.35 13.45 4.49
C LEU A 116 -7.49 12.19 4.66
N GLY A 117 -6.32 12.11 4.02
CA GLY A 117 -5.47 10.92 4.04
C GLY A 117 -6.07 9.72 3.30
N VAL A 118 -7.09 9.92 2.47
CA VAL A 118 -7.78 8.89 1.71
C VAL A 118 -7.30 8.88 0.26
N THR A 119 -7.19 7.69 -0.32
CA THR A 119 -6.92 7.47 -1.74
C THR A 119 -8.14 6.90 -2.43
N VAL A 120 -8.54 7.50 -3.57
CA VAL A 120 -9.71 7.08 -4.34
C VAL A 120 -9.33 6.94 -5.81
N GLN A 121 -9.86 5.91 -6.47
CA GLN A 121 -9.63 5.70 -7.89
C GLN A 121 -10.65 6.47 -8.72
N LEU A 122 -10.28 7.67 -9.17
CA LEU A 122 -11.18 8.60 -9.87
C LEU A 122 -10.92 8.59 -11.38
N PRO A 123 -11.95 8.81 -12.22
CA PRO A 123 -11.77 8.92 -13.66
C PRO A 123 -11.07 10.22 -14.05
N ILE A 124 -10.19 10.13 -15.04
CA ILE A 124 -9.46 11.25 -15.62
C ILE A 124 -10.38 11.93 -16.65
N ILE A 125 -10.58 13.23 -16.52
CA ILE A 125 -11.39 14.04 -17.44
C ILE A 125 -10.50 14.57 -18.56
N SER A 126 -9.42 15.28 -18.20
CA SER A 126 -8.54 15.92 -19.18
C SER A 126 -7.13 16.11 -18.66
N VAL A 127 -6.17 16.25 -19.58
CA VAL A 127 -4.79 16.64 -19.27
C VAL A 127 -4.66 18.15 -19.45
N LYS A 128 -4.25 18.88 -18.41
CA LYS A 128 -4.21 20.35 -18.42
C LYS A 128 -2.83 20.92 -18.71
N LYS A 129 -1.78 20.34 -18.11
CA LYS A 129 -0.43 20.87 -18.25
C LYS A 129 0.60 19.76 -18.11
N ASN A 130 1.43 19.58 -19.12
CA ASN A 130 2.62 18.74 -19.03
C ASN A 130 3.88 19.62 -18.86
N PRO A 131 4.71 19.40 -17.82
CA PRO A 131 5.90 20.23 -17.56
C PRO A 131 7.02 20.07 -18.59
N GLN A 132 7.09 18.96 -19.34
CA GLN A 132 8.17 18.71 -20.29
C GLN A 132 7.96 19.42 -21.63
N ASN A 133 6.73 19.40 -22.16
CA ASN A 133 6.43 20.03 -23.44
C ASN A 133 4.92 20.35 -23.56
N PRO A 134 4.52 21.56 -24.03
CA PRO A 134 3.13 21.86 -24.38
C PRO A 134 2.50 20.87 -25.37
N MET A 135 3.28 20.35 -26.33
CA MET A 135 2.84 19.33 -27.29
C MET A 135 2.38 18.04 -26.58
N TYR A 136 2.97 17.67 -25.45
CA TYR A 136 2.56 16.51 -24.66
C TYR A 136 1.23 16.72 -23.94
N THR A 137 0.84 17.99 -23.73
CA THR A 137 -0.48 18.31 -23.20
C THR A 137 -1.55 18.05 -24.26
N GLN A 138 -1.30 18.48 -25.51
CA GLN A 138 -2.19 18.21 -26.65
C GLN A 138 -2.29 16.73 -26.95
N LEU A 139 -1.15 16.03 -26.89
CA LEU A 139 -1.07 14.58 -27.02
C LEU A 139 -1.50 13.84 -25.75
N GLY A 140 -2.01 14.49 -24.70
CA GLY A 140 -2.51 13.84 -23.48
C GLY A 140 -1.55 12.82 -22.85
N VAL A 141 -0.24 13.09 -22.89
CA VAL A 141 0.77 12.19 -22.32
C VAL A 141 0.84 12.41 -20.81
N LEU A 142 0.75 11.31 -20.06
CA LEU A 142 0.74 11.28 -18.60
C LEU A 142 2.15 11.00 -18.07
N THR A 143 2.90 12.06 -17.77
CA THR A 143 4.24 11.96 -17.17
C THR A 143 4.24 12.45 -15.73
N LYS A 144 5.35 12.19 -15.03
CA LYS A 144 5.52 12.71 -13.66
C LYS A 144 5.44 14.23 -13.67
N GLY A 145 4.60 14.78 -12.79
CA GLY A 145 4.37 16.21 -12.67
C GLY A 145 3.32 16.77 -13.63
N THR A 146 2.75 15.96 -14.53
CA THR A 146 1.60 16.38 -15.35
C THR A 146 0.41 16.74 -14.45
N ILE A 147 -0.24 17.87 -14.75
CA ILE A 147 -1.49 18.28 -14.14
C ILE A 147 -2.65 17.72 -14.94
N ILE A 148 -3.51 16.98 -14.27
CA ILE A 148 -4.72 16.37 -14.81
C ILE A 148 -5.94 16.92 -14.08
N GLU A 149 -7.07 16.94 -14.78
CA GLU A 149 -8.37 17.19 -14.19
C GLU A 149 -9.05 15.85 -13.94
N VAL A 150 -9.43 15.61 -12.68
CA VAL A 150 -10.05 14.37 -12.22
C VAL A 150 -11.46 14.65 -11.74
N ASN A 151 -12.36 13.70 -11.98
CA ASN A 151 -13.71 13.79 -11.49
C ASN A 151 -13.74 13.52 -9.98
N VAL A 152 -14.11 14.52 -9.18
CA VAL A 152 -14.15 14.42 -7.70
C VAL A 152 -15.57 14.29 -7.13
N SER A 153 -16.55 13.92 -7.96
CA SER A 153 -17.94 13.78 -7.53
C SER A 153 -18.11 12.74 -6.42
N GLU A 154 -17.29 11.68 -6.41
CA GLU A 154 -17.28 10.65 -5.35
C GLU A 154 -16.74 11.16 -4.01
N LEU A 155 -16.00 12.27 -3.99
CA LEU A 155 -15.47 12.88 -2.75
C LEU A 155 -16.49 13.80 -2.07
N GLY A 156 -17.59 14.16 -2.74
CA GLY A 156 -18.64 15.01 -2.15
C GLY A 156 -18.17 16.42 -1.78
N LEU A 157 -17.16 16.96 -2.48
CA LEU A 157 -16.65 18.30 -2.21
C LEU A 157 -17.69 19.36 -2.59
N VAL A 158 -17.97 20.29 -1.68
CA VAL A 158 -18.94 21.38 -1.87
C VAL A 158 -18.24 22.71 -1.63
N THR A 159 -18.51 23.69 -2.50
CA THR A 159 -18.04 25.07 -2.29
C THR A 159 -18.80 25.74 -1.14
N ALA A 160 -18.27 26.83 -0.57
CA ALA A 160 -18.98 27.61 0.45
C ALA A 160 -20.37 28.09 0.02
N GLY A 161 -20.62 28.19 -1.30
CA GLY A 161 -21.92 28.53 -1.88
C GLY A 161 -22.85 27.34 -2.13
N GLY A 162 -22.57 26.15 -1.60
CA GLY A 162 -23.43 24.97 -1.72
C GLY A 162 -23.38 24.26 -3.08
N LYS A 163 -22.55 24.71 -4.03
CA LYS A 163 -22.39 24.04 -5.32
C LYS A 163 -21.42 22.86 -5.20
N VAL A 164 -21.83 21.70 -5.72
CA VAL A 164 -21.03 20.48 -5.78
C VAL A 164 -19.88 20.64 -6.76
N VAL A 165 -18.67 20.30 -6.33
CA VAL A 165 -17.47 20.28 -7.16
C VAL A 165 -17.36 18.90 -7.80
N TRP A 166 -17.35 18.88 -9.13
CA TRP A 166 -17.24 17.64 -9.91
C TRP A 166 -15.87 17.48 -10.57
N GLY A 167 -15.06 18.55 -10.67
CA GLY A 167 -13.72 18.53 -11.26
C GLY A 167 -12.70 19.26 -10.38
N ARG A 168 -11.56 18.62 -10.13
CA ARG A 168 -10.41 19.25 -9.45
C ARG A 168 -9.12 18.87 -10.14
N TRP A 169 -8.11 19.73 -10.02
CA TRP A 169 -6.79 19.45 -10.54
C TRP A 169 -6.03 18.52 -9.61
N ALA A 170 -5.30 17.59 -10.19
CA ALA A 170 -4.39 16.69 -9.50
C ALA A 170 -3.05 16.66 -10.24
N GLN A 171 -1.97 16.47 -9.48
CA GLN A 171 -0.63 16.33 -10.03
C GLN A 171 -0.16 14.88 -9.94
N ILE A 172 0.31 14.33 -11.06
CA ILE A 172 0.90 12.98 -11.10
C ILE A 172 2.23 12.98 -10.34
N THR A 173 2.39 12.05 -9.39
CA THR A 173 3.57 11.98 -8.52
C THR A 173 4.57 10.90 -8.92
N ASN A 174 4.14 9.90 -9.67
CA ASN A 174 4.96 8.75 -10.05
C ASN A 174 5.30 8.73 -11.55
N ASN A 175 6.15 7.79 -11.95
CA ASN A 175 6.47 7.55 -13.35
C ASN A 175 5.56 6.43 -13.88
N CYS A 176 4.47 6.82 -14.56
CA CYS A 176 3.43 5.91 -15.04
C CYS A 176 3.95 4.77 -15.94
N GLU A 177 5.05 5.00 -16.65
CA GLU A 177 5.70 4.02 -17.53
C GLU A 177 6.33 2.85 -16.77
N ASN A 178 6.81 3.07 -15.54
CA ASN A 178 7.52 2.06 -14.77
C ASN A 178 6.58 1.27 -13.84
N ASP A 179 5.56 1.93 -13.30
CA ASP A 179 4.73 1.37 -12.22
C ASP A 179 3.45 0.70 -12.73
N GLY A 180 3.03 0.96 -13.97
CA GLY A 180 1.76 0.45 -14.51
C GLY A 180 0.52 1.07 -13.86
N CYS A 181 0.68 2.14 -13.10
CA CYS A 181 -0.38 2.85 -12.38
C CYS A 181 -0.17 4.36 -12.49
N VAL A 182 -1.26 5.13 -12.49
CA VAL A 182 -1.24 6.60 -12.41
C VAL A 182 -1.58 7.00 -10.98
N ASN A 183 -0.57 7.42 -10.21
CA ASN A 183 -0.75 7.94 -8.85
C ASN A 183 -0.63 9.47 -8.88
N CYS A 184 -1.58 10.13 -8.25
CA CYS A 184 -1.63 11.58 -8.22
C CYS A 184 -2.14 12.11 -6.89
N VAL A 185 -1.84 13.38 -6.62
CA VAL A 185 -2.25 14.10 -5.41
C VAL A 185 -3.14 15.26 -5.84
N LEU A 186 -4.26 15.42 -5.15
CA LEU A 186 -5.15 16.57 -5.38
C LEU A 186 -4.43 17.88 -5.06
N LEU A 187 -4.62 18.84 -5.95
CA LEU A 187 -4.29 20.23 -5.70
C LEU A 187 -5.49 20.85 -4.98
N VAL A 188 -5.39 20.89 -3.65
CA VAL A 188 -6.36 21.55 -2.76
C VAL A 188 -6.04 23.03 -2.70
#